data_AF-A0A4Q2X8Q3-F1
#
_entry.id   AF-A0A4Q2X8Q3-F1
#
_cell.length_a   1.000
_cell.length_b   1.000
_cell.length_c   1.000
_cell.angle_alpha   90.00
_cell.angle_beta   90.00
_cell.angle_gamma   90.00
#
_symmetry.space_group_name_H-M   'P 1'
#
loop_
_entity.id
_entity.type
_entity.pdbx_description
1 polymer ?
#
loop_
_entity_poly.entity_id
_entity_poly.type
_entity_poly.pdbx_seq_one_letter_code
_entity_poly.pdbx_strand_id
1 'polypeptide(L)'
;MRCLTPAEVSSWLATHELPADPYHPPGRAPSCHLQRAIPRESTLVGSFTRAALAEITGGQPVLVLMTKWPHDQPDQMQDIRTIRRSCGEVRPLIEAPGHLLDPTDGEMATELFSLATAHEWTCWVHTPGSGDILLTWEGELIDYWTEDPERFARVEELAEAHGFTEPLPPA
;
A
#
# COMPACT_ATOMS: atom_id res chain seq x y z
N MET A 1 -2.76 -15.03 3.90
CA MET A 1 -1.57 -14.33 3.38
C MET A 1 -0.51 -15.28 2.81
N ARG A 2 -0.01 -15.00 1.60
CA ARG A 2 1.15 -15.66 0.97
C ARG A 2 2.24 -14.63 0.68
N CYS A 3 3.45 -14.82 1.20
CA CYS A 3 4.56 -13.92 0.88
C CYS A 3 5.25 -14.30 -0.45
N LEU A 4 5.52 -13.29 -1.25
CA LEU A 4 6.04 -13.39 -2.61
C LEU A 4 7.45 -12.84 -2.71
N THR A 5 8.32 -13.57 -3.40
CA THR A 5 9.64 -13.09 -3.87
C THR A 5 9.49 -11.98 -4.90
N PRO A 6 10.55 -11.18 -5.18
CA PRO A 6 10.50 -10.16 -6.23
C PRO A 6 10.06 -10.69 -7.60
N ALA A 7 10.53 -11.88 -7.99
CA ALA A 7 10.13 -12.51 -9.26
C ALA A 7 8.63 -12.88 -9.27
N GLU A 8 8.11 -13.39 -8.16
CA GLU A 8 6.69 -13.71 -8.01
C GLU A 8 5.81 -12.45 -8.01
N VAL A 9 6.28 -11.35 -7.38
CA VAL A 9 5.63 -10.03 -7.42
C VAL A 9 5.55 -9.55 -8.86
N SER A 10 6.65 -9.52 -9.59
CA SER A 10 6.66 -9.11 -11.00
C SER A 10 5.74 -9.98 -11.87
N SER A 11 5.76 -11.30 -11.66
CA SER A 11 4.88 -12.22 -12.38
C SER A 11 3.40 -11.99 -12.06
N TRP A 12 3.07 -11.70 -10.79
CA TRP A 12 1.71 -11.44 -10.36
C TRP A 12 1.20 -10.13 -10.96
N LEU A 13 1.98 -9.05 -10.89
CA LEU A 13 1.63 -7.75 -11.48
C LEU A 13 1.41 -7.88 -12.99
N ALA A 14 2.31 -8.57 -13.69
CA ALA A 14 2.19 -8.78 -15.14
C ALA A 14 0.93 -9.59 -15.52
N THR A 15 0.57 -10.60 -14.71
CA THR A 15 -0.62 -11.43 -14.94
C THR A 15 -1.92 -10.63 -14.79
N HIS A 16 -1.91 -9.59 -13.95
CA HIS A 16 -3.07 -8.73 -13.71
C HIS A 16 -3.00 -7.40 -14.48
N GLU A 17 -2.02 -7.25 -15.39
CA GLU A 17 -1.82 -6.05 -16.19
C GLU A 17 -1.63 -4.76 -15.35
N LEU A 18 -1.05 -4.91 -14.15
CA LEU A 18 -0.81 -3.80 -13.23
C LEU A 18 0.62 -3.26 -13.39
N PRO A 19 0.81 -1.93 -13.42
CA PRO A 19 2.15 -1.37 -13.44
C PRO A 19 2.84 -1.57 -12.09
N ALA A 20 4.14 -1.90 -12.12
CA ALA A 20 4.97 -1.95 -10.91
C ALA A 20 5.28 -0.54 -10.37
N ASP A 21 5.34 0.44 -11.26
CA ASP A 21 5.55 1.86 -10.93
C ASP A 21 4.59 2.72 -11.78
N PRO A 22 3.53 3.29 -11.19
CA PRO A 22 2.57 4.14 -11.90
C PRO A 22 3.16 5.52 -12.27
N TYR A 23 4.31 5.92 -11.72
CA TYR A 23 4.99 7.15 -12.13
C TYR A 23 5.64 7.04 -13.51
N HIS A 24 6.04 5.83 -13.90
CA HIS A 24 6.68 5.54 -15.18
C HIS A 24 5.98 4.36 -15.89
N PRO A 25 4.68 4.49 -16.20
CA PRO A 25 3.91 3.38 -16.70
C PRO A 25 4.41 2.99 -18.10
N PRO A 26 4.58 1.68 -18.38
CA PRO A 26 4.86 1.22 -19.73
C PRO A 26 3.58 1.37 -20.57
N GLY A 27 3.28 2.60 -21.00
CA GLY A 27 2.08 2.92 -21.78
C GLY A 27 1.36 4.16 -21.26
N ARG A 28 0.06 4.02 -20.97
CA ARG A 28 -0.81 5.12 -20.54
C ARG A 28 -0.73 5.29 -19.03
N ALA A 29 -0.60 6.54 -18.58
CA ALA A 29 -0.69 6.88 -17.16
C ALA A 29 -2.13 6.78 -16.65
N PRO A 30 -2.34 6.40 -15.37
CA PRO A 30 -3.65 6.42 -14.74
C PRO A 30 -4.32 7.76 -14.95
N SER A 31 -5.61 7.75 -15.29
CA SER A 31 -6.35 8.99 -15.55
C SER A 31 -6.59 9.85 -14.30
N CYS A 32 -6.54 9.25 -13.11
CA CYS A 32 -6.69 9.95 -11.84
C CYS A 32 -5.50 9.67 -10.91
N HIS A 33 -4.97 10.73 -10.30
CA HIS A 33 -3.88 10.68 -9.31
C HIS A 33 -4.16 11.65 -8.17
N LEU A 34 -4.06 11.16 -6.95
CA LEU A 34 -4.20 11.91 -5.71
C LEU A 34 -2.87 11.82 -4.95
N GLN A 35 -2.36 12.95 -4.49
CA GLN A 35 -1.24 13.02 -3.56
C GLN A 35 -1.64 13.84 -2.34
N ARG A 36 -1.36 13.32 -1.13
CA ARG A 36 -1.67 14.00 0.13
C ARG A 36 -0.58 13.76 1.18
N ALA A 37 -0.38 14.75 2.05
CA ALA A 37 0.42 14.62 3.25
C ALA A 37 -0.31 13.81 4.33
N ILE A 38 0.41 12.90 4.97
CA ILE A 38 -0.10 12.04 6.03
C ILE A 38 -0.22 12.85 7.34
N PRO A 39 -1.36 12.78 8.06
CA PRO A 39 -1.47 13.40 9.37
C PRO A 39 -0.55 12.72 10.38
N ARG A 40 -0.05 13.49 11.36
CA ARG A 40 0.83 12.94 12.43
C ARG A 40 0.11 11.98 13.38
N GLU A 41 -1.22 12.00 13.40
CA GLU A 41 -2.03 11.18 14.29
C GLU A 41 -2.25 9.79 13.69
N SER A 42 -1.57 8.78 14.25
CA SER A 42 -1.60 7.40 13.75
C SER A 42 -3.01 6.77 13.71
N THR A 43 -3.92 7.22 14.57
CA THR A 43 -5.32 6.79 14.57
C THR A 43 -6.08 7.24 13.32
N LEU A 44 -5.75 8.42 12.78
CA LEU A 44 -6.33 8.92 11.53
C LEU A 44 -5.81 8.12 10.35
N VAL A 45 -4.52 7.80 10.33
CA VAL A 45 -3.89 6.96 9.31
C VAL A 45 -4.57 5.58 9.26
N GLY A 46 -4.64 4.88 10.38
CA GLY A 46 -5.25 3.54 10.42
C GLY A 46 -6.73 3.53 10.03
N SER A 47 -7.48 4.57 10.40
CA SER A 47 -8.89 4.72 10.02
C SER A 47 -9.07 4.99 8.53
N PHE A 48 -8.25 5.90 7.96
CA PHE A 48 -8.20 6.15 6.53
C PHE A 48 -7.82 4.89 5.76
N THR A 49 -6.72 4.22 6.12
CA THR A 49 -6.24 3.02 5.44
C THR A 49 -7.32 1.95 5.39
N ARG A 50 -8.02 1.71 6.50
CA ARG A 50 -9.13 0.75 6.55
C ARG A 50 -10.26 1.13 5.60
N ALA A 51 -10.69 2.40 5.61
CA ALA A 51 -11.77 2.88 4.76
C ALA A 51 -11.38 2.85 3.27
N ALA A 52 -10.18 3.32 2.94
CA ALA A 52 -9.65 3.33 1.58
C ALA A 52 -9.48 1.90 1.06
N LEU A 53 -8.91 0.97 1.84
CA LEU A 53 -8.79 -0.43 1.45
C LEU A 53 -10.17 -1.08 1.25
N ALA A 54 -11.14 -0.81 2.13
CA ALA A 54 -12.49 -1.32 1.92
C ALA A 54 -13.12 -0.84 0.61
N GLU A 55 -12.89 0.44 0.24
CA GLU A 55 -13.38 1.04 -0.99
C GLU A 55 -12.68 0.48 -2.24
N ILE A 56 -11.34 0.39 -2.23
CA ILE A 56 -10.58 0.02 -3.43
C ILE A 56 -10.56 -1.48 -3.69
N THR A 57 -10.59 -2.31 -2.64
CA THR A 57 -10.42 -3.76 -2.81
C THR A 57 -11.65 -4.45 -3.38
N GLY A 58 -12.86 -3.95 -3.07
CA GLY A 58 -14.11 -4.55 -3.55
C GLY A 58 -14.24 -6.05 -3.25
N GLY A 59 -13.56 -6.55 -2.20
CA GLY A 59 -13.49 -7.98 -1.88
C GLY A 59 -12.64 -8.82 -2.83
N GLN A 60 -11.68 -8.22 -3.56
CA GLN A 60 -10.65 -8.91 -4.32
C GLN A 60 -9.37 -9.12 -3.49
N PRO A 61 -8.53 -10.12 -3.83
CA PRO A 61 -7.21 -10.26 -3.25
C PRO A 61 -6.36 -9.01 -3.51
N VAL A 62 -5.48 -8.63 -2.60
CA VAL A 62 -4.54 -7.50 -2.79
C VAL A 62 -3.10 -7.92 -2.64
N LEU A 63 -2.22 -7.21 -3.36
CA LEU A 63 -0.79 -7.31 -3.17
C LEU A 63 -0.29 -6.10 -2.38
N VAL A 64 0.21 -6.33 -1.17
CA VAL A 64 0.93 -5.33 -0.37
C VAL A 64 2.43 -5.54 -0.54
N LEU A 65 3.14 -4.56 -1.09
CA LEU A 65 4.55 -4.64 -1.43
C LEU A 65 5.36 -3.59 -0.67
N MET A 66 6.28 -4.06 0.18
CA MET A 66 7.28 -3.20 0.81
C MET A 66 8.45 -3.01 -0.16
N THR A 67 8.96 -1.80 -0.37
CA THR A 67 10.10 -1.56 -1.29
C THR A 67 11.27 -0.77 -0.68
N LYS A 68 11.01 0.05 0.34
CA LYS A 68 12.07 0.74 1.09
C LYS A 68 11.81 0.62 2.57
N TRP A 69 12.78 0.09 3.29
CA TRP A 69 12.80 0.02 4.75
C TRP A 69 14.28 0.09 5.20
N PRO A 70 14.56 0.59 6.41
CA PRO A 70 15.91 0.62 6.94
C PRO A 70 16.37 -0.81 7.23
N HIS A 71 17.52 -1.17 6.66
CA HIS A 71 18.08 -2.52 6.81
C HIS A 71 18.60 -2.78 8.25
N ASP A 72 18.89 -1.70 8.99
CA ASP A 72 19.64 -1.72 10.25
C ASP A 72 18.79 -1.38 11.50
N GLN A 73 17.46 -1.52 11.44
CA GLN A 73 16.57 -1.31 12.60
C GLN A 73 15.88 -2.60 13.05
N PRO A 74 16.54 -3.44 13.88
CA PRO A 74 16.00 -4.72 14.33
C PRO A 74 14.63 -4.63 15.01
N ASP A 75 14.39 -3.54 15.75
CA ASP A 75 13.16 -3.34 16.52
C ASP A 75 11.96 -3.08 15.59
N GLN A 76 12.10 -2.21 14.59
CA GLN A 76 11.05 -1.98 13.59
C GLN A 76 10.76 -3.26 12.78
N MET A 77 11.80 -4.03 12.47
CA MET A 77 11.65 -5.31 11.76
C MET A 77 10.97 -6.39 12.59
N GLN A 78 10.89 -6.25 13.93
CA GLN A 78 10.29 -7.27 14.80
C GLN A 78 8.78 -7.37 14.59
N ASP A 79 8.09 -6.26 14.34
CA ASP A 79 6.64 -6.22 14.13
C ASP A 79 6.26 -6.99 12.87
N ILE A 80 6.86 -6.65 11.71
CA ILE A 80 6.58 -7.34 10.45
C ILE A 80 7.03 -8.81 10.50
N ARG A 81 8.12 -9.14 11.20
CA ARG A 81 8.54 -10.53 11.41
C ARG A 81 7.51 -11.32 12.21
N THR A 82 6.89 -10.69 13.20
CA THR A 82 5.86 -11.32 14.04
C THR A 82 4.60 -11.62 13.22
N ILE A 83 4.12 -10.64 12.44
CA ILE A 83 2.99 -10.82 11.51
C ILE A 83 3.28 -11.97 10.53
N ARG A 84 4.44 -11.93 9.86
CA ARG A 84 4.82 -12.93 8.85
C ARG A 84 4.98 -14.33 9.44
N ARG A 85 5.61 -14.46 10.61
CA ARG A 85 5.74 -15.75 11.31
C ARG A 85 4.40 -16.34 11.74
N SER A 86 3.44 -15.50 12.11
CA SER A 86 2.09 -15.96 12.46
C SER A 86 1.38 -16.66 11.28
N CYS A 87 1.78 -16.32 10.05
CA CYS A 87 1.33 -16.94 8.81
C CYS A 87 2.29 -18.02 8.27
N GLY A 88 3.29 -18.43 9.06
CA GLY A 88 4.26 -19.46 8.67
C GLY A 88 5.40 -18.97 7.76
N GLU A 89 5.52 -17.66 7.51
CA GLU A 89 6.62 -17.11 6.74
C GLU A 89 7.84 -16.81 7.63
N VAL A 90 9.00 -17.34 7.24
CA VAL A 90 10.26 -17.21 8.00
C VAL A 90 11.38 -16.54 7.21
N ARG A 91 11.20 -16.40 5.88
CA ARG A 91 12.17 -15.74 5.01
C ARG A 91 12.31 -14.25 5.40
N PRO A 92 13.51 -13.68 5.28
CA PRO A 92 13.72 -12.23 5.39
C PRO A 92 12.79 -11.41 4.48
N LEU A 93 12.52 -10.15 4.85
CA LEU A 93 11.66 -9.26 4.04
C LEU A 93 12.27 -8.98 2.67
N ILE A 94 13.60 -8.87 2.60
CA ILE A 94 14.33 -8.68 1.34
C ILE A 94 14.16 -9.86 0.36
N GLU A 95 13.96 -11.08 0.86
CA GLU A 95 13.76 -12.26 0.01
C GLU A 95 12.31 -12.41 -0.47
N ALA A 96 11.34 -11.96 0.34
CA ALA A 96 9.91 -12.04 0.02
C ALA A 96 9.17 -10.77 0.48
N PRO A 97 9.32 -9.65 -0.27
CA PRO A 97 8.78 -8.34 0.13
C PRO A 97 7.29 -8.16 -0.17
N GLY A 98 6.72 -8.99 -1.05
CA GLY A 98 5.31 -8.95 -1.40
C GLY A 98 4.46 -9.79 -0.45
N HIS A 99 3.27 -9.31 -0.14
CA HIS A 99 2.28 -9.98 0.71
C HIS A 99 0.98 -10.05 -0.09
N LEU A 100 0.68 -11.23 -0.64
CA LEU A 100 -0.60 -11.49 -1.31
C LEU A 100 -1.62 -11.88 -0.24
N LEU A 101 -2.70 -11.11 -0.16
CA LEU A 101 -3.71 -11.19 0.88
C LEU A 101 -5.05 -11.50 0.23
N ASP A 102 -5.75 -12.50 0.76
CA ASP A 102 -7.10 -12.82 0.30
C ASP A 102 -8.11 -11.81 0.88
N PRO A 103 -9.33 -11.72 0.35
CA PRO A 103 -10.35 -10.80 0.86
C PRO A 103 -10.66 -10.97 2.36
N THR A 104 -10.46 -12.18 2.90
CA THR A 104 -10.62 -12.48 4.33
C THR A 104 -9.52 -11.88 5.21
N ASP A 105 -8.41 -11.44 4.60
CA ASP A 105 -7.24 -10.88 5.27
C ASP A 105 -7.24 -9.34 5.27
N GLY A 106 -8.39 -8.67 5.06
CA GLY A 106 -8.46 -7.21 4.91
C GLY A 106 -7.88 -6.40 6.08
N GLU A 107 -8.02 -6.90 7.31
CA GLU A 107 -7.38 -6.30 8.49
C GLU A 107 -5.85 -6.34 8.39
N MET A 108 -5.30 -7.42 7.86
CA MET A 108 -3.85 -7.60 7.73
C MET A 108 -3.26 -6.67 6.68
N ALA A 109 -3.99 -6.37 5.60
CA ALA A 109 -3.60 -5.34 4.64
C ALA A 109 -3.51 -3.96 5.32
N THR A 110 -4.51 -3.64 6.15
CA THR A 110 -4.56 -2.39 6.93
C THR A 110 -3.39 -2.32 7.91
N GLU A 111 -3.11 -3.40 8.64
CA GLU A 111 -1.99 -3.48 9.59
C GLU A 111 -0.64 -3.32 8.90
N LEU A 112 -0.40 -4.01 7.78
CA LEU A 112 0.86 -3.92 7.04
C LEU A 112 1.09 -2.50 6.49
N PHE A 113 0.06 -1.88 5.92
CA PHE A 113 0.17 -0.52 5.40
C PHE A 113 0.39 0.50 6.53
N SER A 114 -0.39 0.39 7.62
CA SER A 114 -0.24 1.27 8.79
C SER A 114 1.15 1.13 9.43
N LEU A 115 1.67 -0.11 9.49
CA LEU A 115 3.01 -0.40 9.97
C LEU A 115 4.08 0.29 9.10
N ALA A 116 3.93 0.21 7.78
CA ALA A 116 4.84 0.87 6.86
C ALA A 116 4.82 2.39 7.04
N THR A 117 3.64 2.99 7.14
CA THR A 117 3.51 4.43 7.41
C THR A 117 4.14 4.82 8.75
N ALA A 118 3.90 4.05 9.81
CA ALA A 118 4.42 4.35 11.16
C ALA A 118 5.95 4.24 11.27
N HIS A 119 6.57 3.37 10.48
CA HIS A 119 8.03 3.18 10.46
C HIS A 119 8.72 3.91 9.32
N GLU A 120 8.02 4.81 8.62
CA GLU A 120 8.55 5.61 7.51
C GLU A 120 9.08 4.73 6.35
N TRP A 121 8.39 3.63 6.07
CA TRP A 121 8.71 2.73 4.96
C TRP A 121 7.94 3.12 3.70
N THR A 122 8.42 2.67 2.54
CA THR A 122 7.65 2.72 1.30
C THR A 122 6.86 1.43 1.13
N CYS A 123 5.55 1.56 1.01
CA CYS A 123 4.63 0.44 0.84
C CYS A 123 3.59 0.73 -0.25
N TRP A 124 3.45 -0.20 -1.17
CA TRP A 124 2.48 -0.19 -2.26
C TRP A 124 1.36 -1.17 -1.96
N VAL A 125 0.14 -0.86 -2.38
CA VAL A 125 -0.99 -1.76 -2.41
C VAL A 125 -1.52 -1.76 -3.83
N HIS A 126 -1.56 -2.94 -4.44
CA HIS A 126 -2.13 -3.13 -5.76
C HIS A 126 -3.40 -3.96 -5.68
N THR A 127 -4.48 -3.47 -6.28
CA THR A 127 -5.75 -4.18 -6.37
C THR A 127 -5.98 -4.66 -7.80
N PRO A 128 -6.06 -5.98 -8.04
CA PRO A 128 -6.36 -6.52 -9.35
C PRO A 128 -7.81 -6.25 -9.76
N GLY A 129 -8.07 -6.20 -11.06
CA GLY A 129 -9.39 -5.98 -11.64
C GLY A 129 -9.81 -4.51 -11.65
N SER A 130 -9.69 -3.81 -10.52
CA SER A 130 -9.98 -2.37 -10.44
C SER A 130 -8.83 -1.49 -10.94
N GLY A 131 -7.60 -2.00 -10.88
CA GLY A 131 -6.40 -1.26 -11.30
C GLY A 131 -5.92 -0.23 -10.28
N ASP A 132 -6.51 -0.22 -9.08
CA ASP A 132 -6.19 0.76 -8.05
C ASP A 132 -4.82 0.51 -7.43
N ILE A 133 -4.09 1.60 -7.20
CA ILE A 133 -2.77 1.58 -6.55
C ILE A 133 -2.76 2.60 -5.43
N LEU A 134 -2.48 2.17 -4.20
CA LEU A 134 -2.26 3.04 -3.05
C LEU A 134 -0.80 2.91 -2.61
N LEU A 135 -0.17 4.03 -2.27
CA LEU A 135 1.21 4.10 -1.83
C LEU A 135 1.30 4.94 -0.56
N THR A 136 2.14 4.52 0.37
CA THR A 136 2.72 5.42 1.38
C THR A 136 4.20 5.60 1.06
N TRP A 137 4.63 6.84 0.92
CA TRP A 137 6.02 7.21 0.66
C TRP A 137 6.69 7.63 1.96
N GLU A 138 7.50 6.74 2.52
CA GLU A 138 8.37 7.02 3.67
C GLU A 138 7.58 7.63 4.86
N GLY A 139 6.31 7.26 5.01
CA GLY A 139 5.43 7.74 6.09
C GLY A 139 4.99 9.21 5.98
N GLU A 140 5.41 9.95 4.95
CA GLU A 140 5.13 11.38 4.82
C GLU A 140 3.98 11.69 3.85
N LEU A 141 3.91 10.95 2.74
CA LEU A 141 2.92 11.14 1.70
C LEU A 141 2.14 9.86 1.45
N ILE A 142 0.89 10.01 1.04
CA ILE A 142 0.19 8.99 0.28
C ILE A 142 0.04 9.42 -1.17
N ASP A 143 0.09 8.43 -2.05
CA ASP A 143 -0.34 8.56 -3.42
C ASP A 143 -1.38 7.52 -3.74
N TYR A 144 -2.36 7.89 -4.55
CA TYR A 144 -3.40 6.99 -5.01
C TYR A 144 -3.64 7.18 -6.51
N TRP A 145 -3.70 6.07 -7.24
CA TRP A 145 -3.99 6.03 -8.66
C TRP A 145 -5.18 5.13 -8.95
N THR A 146 -6.02 5.57 -9.89
CA THR A 146 -7.15 4.80 -10.39
C THR A 146 -7.52 5.25 -11.80
N GLU A 147 -8.26 4.41 -12.51
CA GLU A 147 -8.94 4.75 -13.75
C GLU A 147 -10.43 5.08 -13.53
N ASP A 148 -10.92 4.96 -12.30
CA ASP A 148 -12.32 5.16 -11.92
C ASP A 148 -12.52 6.53 -11.23
N PRO A 149 -13.12 7.52 -11.91
CA PRO A 149 -13.33 8.86 -11.33
C PRO A 149 -14.26 8.87 -10.12
N GLU A 150 -15.21 7.93 -10.02
CA GLU A 150 -16.10 7.85 -8.86
C GLU A 150 -15.33 7.34 -7.64
N ARG A 151 -14.48 6.33 -7.83
CA ARG A 151 -13.61 5.83 -6.76
C ARG A 151 -12.57 6.87 -6.36
N PHE A 152 -12.03 7.62 -7.32
CA PHE A 152 -11.14 8.75 -7.05
C PHE A 152 -11.78 9.76 -6.09
N ALA A 153 -12.98 10.24 -6.43
CA ALA A 153 -13.69 11.21 -5.59
C ALA A 153 -13.94 10.68 -4.17
N ARG A 154 -14.30 9.40 -4.03
CA ARG A 154 -14.50 8.79 -2.70
C ARG A 154 -13.22 8.70 -1.88
N VAL A 155 -12.11 8.30 -2.49
CA VAL A 155 -10.81 8.22 -1.78
C VAL A 155 -10.32 9.62 -1.41
N GLU A 156 -10.55 10.62 -2.26
CA GLU A 156 -10.28 12.03 -1.94
C GLU A 156 -11.11 12.52 -0.75
N GLU A 157 -12.43 12.28 -0.74
CA GLU A 157 -13.32 12.59 0.38
C GLU A 157 -12.88 11.88 1.67
N LEU A 158 -12.47 10.61 1.59
CA LEU A 158 -11.94 9.86 2.73
C LEU A 158 -10.63 10.47 3.24
N ALA A 159 -9.72 10.87 2.35
CA ALA A 159 -8.47 11.51 2.74
C ALA A 159 -8.74 12.81 3.51
N GLU A 160 -9.62 13.67 2.98
CA GLU A 160 -10.01 14.93 3.63
C GLU A 160 -10.68 14.71 4.99
N ALA A 161 -11.62 13.76 5.07
CA ALA A 161 -12.33 13.42 6.32
C ALA A 161 -11.39 12.92 7.42
N HIS A 162 -10.22 12.37 7.06
CA HIS A 162 -9.20 11.88 7.98
C HIS A 162 -8.01 12.83 8.11
N GLY A 163 -8.12 14.08 7.66
CA GLY A 163 -7.12 15.12 7.89
C GLY A 163 -5.85 14.99 7.03
N PHE A 164 -5.91 14.25 5.92
CA PHE A 164 -4.85 14.26 4.92
C PHE A 164 -4.95 15.56 4.12
N THR A 165 -3.83 16.29 4.00
CA THR A 165 -3.81 17.63 3.41
C THR A 165 -3.04 17.65 2.10
N GLU A 166 -3.13 18.74 1.34
CA GLU A 166 -2.21 18.98 0.23
C GLU A 166 -0.74 18.91 0.70
N PRO A 167 0.17 18.32 -0.11
CA PRO A 167 1.59 18.34 0.17
C PRO A 167 2.11 19.78 0.27
N LEU A 168 3.08 20.02 1.15
CA LEU A 168 3.77 21.31 1.17
C LEU A 168 4.55 21.50 -0.13
N PRO A 169 4.59 22.71 -0.71
CA PRO A 169 5.42 22.98 -1.87
C PRO A 169 6.90 22.73 -1.53
N PRO A 170 7.72 22.27 -2.50
CA PRO A 170 9.15 22.11 -2.29
C PRO A 170 9.77 23.46 -1.89
N ALA A 171 10.61 23.43 -0.85
CA ALA A 171 11.30 24.59 -0.30
C ALA A 171 12.38 25.16 -1.24
#